data_AF-A0A261Q7G3-F1
#
_entry.id   AF-A0A261Q7G3-F1
#
_cell.length_a   1.000
_cell.length_b   1.000
_cell.length_c   1.000
_cell.angle_alpha   90.00
_cell.angle_beta   90.00
_cell.angle_gamma   90.00
#
_symmetry.space_group_name_H-M   'P 1'
#
loop_
_entity.id
_entity.type
_entity.pdbx_description
1 polymer ?
#
loop_
_entity_poly.entity_id
_entity_poly.type
_entity_poly.pdbx_seq_one_letter_code
_entity_poly.pdbx_strand_id
1 'polypeptide(L)'
;MNILWFQRDLRWSDHLPLQAALAEGQAVVLLFCYEPLLLKDPHFDKRHGRFIRESLQELSAAFQQQHHTLHIIRNDFLAVLQRLHRRYGVETIFSYEETGLPVLHQRNQAIQEYCHNEGVEWVRFPKVSGADLQEADGKRRWQQVMRKPIPPLDLSQLKTVSLGAGFTEHLSAVDDLHPFHIRDFHFQRGGFTQAREWLTSFIKIRSVQYSRAEDNPYLSRYNASRLSAYLSWGNLSVREVYQASSKAIKEGFYSHDLKLFQQNSGYTIGYRLAGTNLLLLPFRSDGRMTTGSKPGKQGRQVCRW
;
A
#
# COMPACT_ATOMS: atom_id res chain seq x y z
N MET A 1 -16.60 -18.28 -10.06
CA MET A 1 -15.38 -18.19 -9.20
C MET A 1 -14.96 -16.74 -9.07
N ASN A 2 -14.48 -16.29 -7.91
CA ASN A 2 -14.09 -14.89 -7.69
C ASN A 2 -12.56 -14.71 -7.66
N ILE A 3 -12.10 -13.47 -7.90
CA ILE A 3 -10.71 -13.05 -7.74
C ILE A 3 -10.65 -11.92 -6.73
N LEU A 4 -9.80 -12.03 -5.71
CA LEU A 4 -9.35 -10.92 -4.91
C LEU A 4 -7.98 -10.45 -5.41
N TRP A 5 -7.94 -9.30 -6.07
CA TRP A 5 -6.73 -8.74 -6.68
C TRP A 5 -6.06 -7.74 -5.74
N PHE A 6 -4.95 -8.17 -5.13
CA PHE A 6 -4.03 -7.32 -4.38
C PHE A 6 -3.14 -6.51 -5.32
N GLN A 7 -2.96 -5.22 -5.02
CA GLN A 7 -2.13 -4.27 -5.76
C GLN A 7 -1.19 -3.51 -4.80
N ARG A 8 -1.67 -2.44 -4.17
CA ARG A 8 -0.91 -1.61 -3.21
C ARG A 8 -1.64 -1.54 -1.87
N ASP A 9 -1.99 -2.72 -1.41
CA ASP A 9 -2.88 -3.03 -0.30
C ASP A 9 -2.39 -4.32 0.38
N LEU A 10 -1.07 -4.46 0.54
CA LEU A 10 -0.39 -5.66 1.03
C LEU A 10 -0.56 -5.88 2.55
N ARG A 11 -1.81 -6.05 2.97
CA ARG A 11 -2.27 -6.34 4.34
C ARG A 11 -3.59 -7.10 4.29
N TRP A 12 -3.92 -7.79 5.38
CA TRP A 12 -5.25 -8.39 5.57
C TRP A 12 -6.17 -7.54 6.45
N SER A 13 -5.61 -6.71 7.35
CA SER A 13 -6.39 -5.88 8.25
C SER A 13 -6.97 -4.66 7.53
N ASP A 14 -8.18 -4.24 7.93
CA ASP A 14 -8.84 -3.06 7.39
C ASP A 14 -8.92 -3.03 5.85
N HIS A 15 -9.32 -4.16 5.25
CA HIS A 15 -9.23 -4.41 3.82
C HIS A 15 -10.61 -4.64 3.18
N LEU A 16 -11.18 -3.59 2.57
CA LEU A 16 -12.56 -3.59 2.04
C LEU A 16 -12.78 -4.66 0.96
N PRO A 17 -11.92 -4.83 -0.06
CA PRO A 17 -12.10 -5.89 -1.05
C PRO A 17 -12.09 -7.30 -0.45
N LEU A 18 -11.32 -7.51 0.62
CA LEU A 18 -11.20 -8.81 1.29
C LEU A 18 -12.43 -9.08 2.15
N GLN A 19 -12.96 -8.06 2.82
CA GLN A 19 -14.24 -8.14 3.55
C GLN A 19 -15.40 -8.43 2.61
N ALA A 20 -15.43 -7.81 1.43
CA ALA A 20 -16.45 -8.08 0.43
C ALA A 20 -16.37 -9.51 -0.12
N ALA A 21 -15.17 -9.98 -0.48
CA ALA A 21 -14.96 -11.35 -0.92
C ALA A 21 -15.37 -12.38 0.15
N LEU A 22 -15.13 -12.09 1.43
CA LEU A 22 -15.56 -12.93 2.55
C LEU A 22 -17.08 -12.91 2.73
N ALA A 23 -17.72 -11.74 2.65
CA ALA A 23 -19.17 -11.59 2.77
C ALA A 23 -19.94 -12.27 1.63
N GLU A 24 -19.37 -12.28 0.42
CA GLU A 24 -19.91 -12.99 -0.74
C GLU A 24 -19.99 -14.51 -0.49
N GLY A 25 -19.09 -15.05 0.33
CA GLY A 25 -19.12 -16.47 0.74
C GLY A 25 -18.87 -17.47 -0.41
N GLN A 26 -18.42 -16.99 -1.56
CA GLN A 26 -18.09 -17.78 -2.75
C GLN A 26 -16.59 -18.11 -2.82
N ALA A 27 -16.27 -19.09 -3.66
CA ALA A 27 -14.89 -19.50 -3.93
C ALA A 27 -14.06 -18.33 -4.50
N VAL A 28 -12.93 -18.00 -3.87
CA VAL A 28 -12.09 -16.85 -4.25
C VAL A 28 -10.61 -17.24 -4.44
N VAL A 29 -9.98 -16.70 -5.48
CA VAL A 29 -8.53 -16.78 -5.69
C VAL A 29 -7.88 -15.52 -5.14
N LEU A 30 -6.91 -15.67 -4.24
CA LEU A 30 -6.08 -14.57 -3.77
C LEU A 30 -4.95 -14.35 -4.77
N LEU A 31 -4.90 -13.19 -5.41
CA LEU A 31 -4.00 -12.92 -6.53
C LEU A 31 -3.27 -11.60 -6.38
N PHE A 32 -1.97 -11.63 -6.60
CA PHE A 32 -1.14 -10.46 -6.84
C PHE A 32 -0.44 -10.62 -8.20
N CYS A 33 -0.46 -9.58 -9.03
CA CYS A 33 0.26 -9.56 -10.30
C CYS A 33 1.47 -8.62 -10.25
N TYR A 34 2.66 -9.17 -10.46
CA TYR A 34 3.89 -8.40 -10.61
C TYR A 34 4.00 -7.93 -12.08
N GLU A 35 3.24 -6.90 -12.42
CA GLU A 35 2.98 -6.51 -13.81
C GLU A 35 4.23 -5.90 -14.50
N PRO A 36 4.66 -6.41 -15.66
CA PRO A 36 5.80 -5.87 -16.41
C PRO A 36 5.70 -4.38 -16.73
N LEU A 37 4.48 -3.86 -16.94
CA LEU A 37 4.25 -2.44 -17.21
C LEU A 37 4.71 -1.54 -16.04
N LEU A 38 4.56 -1.99 -14.80
CA LEU A 38 4.98 -1.24 -13.60
C LEU A 38 6.49 -1.33 -13.39
N LEU A 39 7.11 -2.45 -13.75
CA LEU A 39 8.56 -2.63 -13.63
C LEU A 39 9.36 -1.80 -14.62
N LYS A 40 8.76 -1.53 -15.78
CA LYS A 40 9.35 -0.68 -16.82
C LYS A 40 9.08 0.81 -16.58
N ASP A 41 8.27 1.17 -15.59
CA ASP A 41 8.01 2.57 -15.27
C ASP A 41 9.29 3.25 -14.75
N PRO A 42 9.68 4.44 -15.24
CA PRO A 42 10.91 5.13 -14.84
C PRO A 42 11.00 5.44 -13.33
N HIS A 43 9.88 5.44 -12.63
CA HIS A 43 9.82 5.71 -11.20
C HIS A 43 9.92 4.42 -10.35
N PHE A 44 9.96 3.25 -10.98
CA PHE A 44 10.18 1.99 -10.28
C PHE A 44 11.67 1.73 -10.05
N ASP A 45 12.06 1.58 -8.79
CA ASP A 45 13.44 1.32 -8.37
C ASP A 45 13.52 -0.08 -7.73
N LYS A 46 14.72 -0.68 -7.76
CA LYS A 46 14.98 -1.97 -7.11
C LYS A 46 14.60 -2.01 -5.62
N ARG A 47 14.65 -0.88 -4.93
CA ARG A 47 14.23 -0.71 -3.53
C ARG A 47 12.73 -0.90 -3.36
N HIS A 48 11.94 -0.41 -4.32
CA HIS A 48 10.50 -0.66 -4.35
C HIS A 48 10.25 -2.16 -4.52
N GLY A 49 10.92 -2.80 -5.49
CA GLY A 49 10.81 -4.25 -5.71
C GLY A 49 11.13 -5.08 -4.47
N ARG A 50 12.23 -4.77 -3.76
CA ARG A 50 12.60 -5.42 -2.49
C ARG A 50 11.53 -5.24 -1.42
N PHE A 51 11.05 -4.01 -1.20
CA PHE A 51 10.03 -3.72 -0.19
C PHE A 51 8.70 -4.43 -0.46
N ILE A 52 8.26 -4.47 -1.72
CA ILE A 52 7.07 -5.19 -2.17
C ILE A 52 7.24 -6.69 -1.93
N ARG A 53 8.40 -7.24 -2.29
CA ARG A 53 8.71 -8.66 -2.11
C ARG A 53 8.68 -9.07 -0.64
N GLU A 54 9.36 -8.32 0.23
CA GLU A 54 9.34 -8.58 1.69
C GLU A 54 7.92 -8.50 2.26
N SER A 55 7.12 -7.55 1.76
CA SER A 55 5.69 -7.42 2.10
C SER A 55 4.86 -8.62 1.67
N LEU A 56 5.04 -9.07 0.43
CA LEU A 56 4.36 -10.24 -0.13
C LEU A 56 4.76 -11.52 0.59
N GLN A 57 6.03 -11.68 0.96
CA GLN A 57 6.49 -12.84 1.73
C GLN A 57 5.76 -12.96 3.06
N GLU A 58 5.63 -11.86 3.80
CA GLU A 58 4.90 -11.86 5.06
C GLU A 58 3.40 -12.12 4.84
N LEU A 59 2.80 -11.46 3.84
CA LEU A 59 1.38 -11.63 3.53
C LEU A 59 1.06 -13.09 3.13
N SER A 60 1.87 -13.69 2.26
CA SER A 60 1.77 -15.10 1.89
C SER A 60 1.92 -16.02 3.09
N ALA A 61 2.87 -15.76 3.99
CA ALA A 61 3.05 -16.55 5.20
C ALA A 61 1.83 -16.47 6.14
N ALA A 62 1.25 -15.28 6.31
CA ALA A 62 0.04 -15.08 7.11
C ALA A 62 -1.17 -15.83 6.54
N PHE A 63 -1.34 -15.82 5.21
CA PHE A 63 -2.38 -16.61 4.54
C PHE A 63 -2.12 -18.12 4.66
N GLN A 64 -0.88 -18.55 4.49
CA GLN A 64 -0.50 -19.96 4.56
C GLN A 64 -0.72 -20.55 5.96
N GLN A 65 -0.50 -19.78 7.02
CA GLN A 65 -0.83 -20.17 8.40
C GLN A 65 -2.31 -20.48 8.60
N GLN A 66 -3.19 -19.97 7.74
CA GLN A 66 -4.63 -20.22 7.72
C GLN A 66 -5.05 -21.11 6.54
N HIS A 67 -4.10 -21.86 5.94
CA HIS A 67 -4.33 -22.75 4.81
C HIS A 67 -4.81 -22.07 3.51
N HIS A 68 -4.55 -20.77 3.37
CA HIS A 68 -4.82 -20.02 2.14
C HIS A 68 -3.55 -19.83 1.32
N THR A 69 -3.70 -19.78 -0.01
CA THR A 69 -2.60 -19.52 -0.93
C THR A 69 -2.78 -18.16 -1.59
N LEU A 70 -1.83 -17.24 -1.36
CA LEU A 70 -1.69 -16.03 -2.19
C LEU A 70 -0.87 -16.37 -3.43
N HIS A 71 -1.51 -16.32 -4.60
CA HIS A 71 -0.85 -16.51 -5.89
C HIS A 71 -0.16 -15.22 -6.31
N ILE A 72 1.13 -15.31 -6.64
CA ILE A 72 1.95 -14.18 -7.07
C ILE A 72 2.43 -14.48 -8.48
N ILE A 73 1.89 -13.78 -9.47
CA ILE A 73 2.13 -14.07 -10.90
C ILE A 73 2.78 -12.86 -11.56
N ARG A 74 3.89 -13.06 -12.26
CA ARG A 74 4.56 -12.02 -13.04
C ARG A 74 4.01 -11.98 -14.45
N ASN A 75 2.88 -11.30 -14.61
CA ASN A 75 2.26 -11.08 -15.90
C ASN A 75 1.32 -9.87 -15.80
N ASP A 76 0.86 -9.37 -16.94
CA ASP A 76 -0.20 -8.36 -16.97
C ASP A 76 -1.49 -8.96 -16.40
N PHE A 77 -2.18 -8.22 -15.52
CA PHE A 77 -3.36 -8.75 -14.84
C PHE A 77 -4.44 -9.18 -15.84
N LEU A 78 -4.63 -8.43 -16.93
CA LEU A 78 -5.59 -8.76 -17.97
C LEU A 78 -5.32 -10.13 -18.61
N ALA A 79 -4.05 -10.46 -18.89
CA ALA A 79 -3.68 -11.76 -19.44
C ALA A 79 -3.95 -12.90 -18.45
N VAL A 80 -3.67 -12.67 -17.16
CA VAL A 80 -3.98 -13.62 -16.09
C VAL A 80 -5.49 -13.81 -15.95
N LEU A 81 -6.25 -12.72 -15.93
CA LEU A 81 -7.71 -12.70 -15.87
C LEU A 81 -8.30 -13.49 -17.04
N GLN A 82 -7.87 -13.23 -18.27
CA GLN A 82 -8.32 -13.98 -19.46
C GLN A 82 -8.07 -15.47 -19.34
N ARG A 83 -6.90 -15.86 -18.84
CA ARG A 83 -6.55 -17.27 -18.64
C ARG A 83 -7.39 -17.91 -17.53
N LEU A 84 -7.63 -17.20 -16.42
CA LEU A 84 -8.47 -17.65 -15.32
C LEU A 84 -9.93 -17.77 -15.74
N HIS A 85 -10.47 -16.76 -16.44
CA HIS A 85 -11.85 -16.72 -16.90
C HIS A 85 -12.15 -17.91 -17.81
N ARG A 86 -11.32 -18.14 -18.84
CA ARG A 86 -11.48 -19.28 -19.76
C ARG A 86 -11.42 -20.65 -19.07
N ARG A 87 -10.65 -20.78 -17.99
CA ARG A 87 -10.41 -22.08 -17.33
C ARG A 87 -11.40 -22.38 -16.21
N TYR A 88 -11.84 -21.35 -15.48
CA TYR A 88 -12.55 -21.52 -14.21
C TYR A 88 -13.87 -20.75 -14.11
N GLY A 89 -14.21 -19.89 -15.09
CA GLY A 89 -15.40 -19.04 -15.00
C GLY A 89 -15.27 -18.02 -13.88
N VAL A 90 -14.45 -16.98 -14.11
CA VAL A 90 -14.38 -15.81 -13.24
C VAL A 90 -15.70 -15.03 -13.33
N GLU A 91 -16.36 -14.81 -12.20
CA GLU A 91 -17.61 -14.07 -12.09
C GLU A 91 -17.35 -12.65 -11.58
N THR A 92 -16.61 -12.52 -10.46
CA THR A 92 -16.37 -11.23 -9.83
C THR A 92 -14.90 -11.00 -9.51
N ILE A 93 -14.41 -9.79 -9.72
CA ILE A 93 -13.10 -9.29 -9.31
C ILE A 93 -13.31 -8.25 -8.21
N PHE A 94 -12.69 -8.45 -7.06
CA PHE A 94 -12.62 -7.49 -5.97
C PHE A 94 -11.22 -6.86 -5.94
N SER A 95 -11.15 -5.54 -6.00
CA SER A 95 -9.88 -4.81 -5.82
C SER A 95 -10.12 -3.43 -5.22
N TYR A 96 -9.07 -2.82 -4.67
CA TYR A 96 -9.12 -1.36 -4.55
C TYR A 96 -9.02 -0.71 -5.93
N GLU A 97 -9.44 0.55 -6.02
CA GLU A 97 -9.11 1.40 -7.14
C GLU A 97 -7.61 1.69 -7.15
N GLU A 98 -7.00 1.58 -8.34
CA GLU A 98 -5.61 1.95 -8.56
C GLU A 98 -5.52 3.07 -9.57
N THR A 99 -4.97 4.20 -9.15
CA THR A 99 -4.85 5.43 -9.94
C THR A 99 -3.43 5.98 -9.85
N GLY A 100 -3.18 7.07 -10.59
CA GLY A 100 -1.97 7.88 -10.44
C GLY A 100 -0.82 7.55 -11.39
N LEU A 101 -1.00 6.72 -12.42
CA LEU A 101 -0.06 6.62 -13.55
C LEU A 101 -0.83 6.50 -14.87
N PRO A 102 -0.40 7.14 -15.98
CA PRO A 102 -1.05 6.99 -17.28
C PRO A 102 -1.14 5.53 -17.76
N VAL A 103 -0.09 4.73 -17.53
CA VAL A 103 -0.08 3.29 -17.89
C VAL A 103 -1.14 2.49 -17.14
N LEU A 104 -1.49 2.89 -15.92
CA LEU A 104 -2.55 2.25 -15.14
C LEU A 104 -3.94 2.63 -15.65
N HIS A 105 -4.10 3.85 -16.16
CA HIS A 105 -5.37 4.26 -16.76
C HIS A 105 -5.70 3.39 -17.97
N GLN A 106 -4.74 3.25 -18.89
CA GLN A 106 -4.89 2.39 -20.08
C GLN A 106 -5.14 0.93 -19.69
N ARG A 107 -4.38 0.39 -18.74
CA ARG A 107 -4.60 -0.97 -18.20
C ARG A 107 -6.02 -1.12 -17.64
N ASN A 108 -6.48 -0.18 -16.82
CA ASN A 108 -7.81 -0.23 -16.21
C ASN A 108 -8.93 -0.15 -17.24
N GLN A 109 -8.77 0.65 -18.30
CA GLN A 109 -9.72 0.71 -19.41
C GLN A 109 -9.84 -0.65 -20.11
N ALA A 110 -8.70 -1.27 -20.47
CA ALA A 110 -8.70 -2.58 -21.11
C ALA A 110 -9.32 -3.68 -20.24
N ILE A 111 -9.08 -3.67 -18.92
CA ILE A 111 -9.72 -4.59 -17.97
C ILE A 111 -11.23 -4.33 -17.90
N GLN A 112 -11.65 -3.07 -17.82
CA GLN A 112 -13.06 -2.70 -17.75
C GLN A 112 -13.82 -3.12 -19.02
N GLU A 113 -13.23 -2.91 -20.19
CA GLU A 113 -13.78 -3.33 -21.49
C GLU A 113 -13.91 -4.86 -21.56
N TYR A 114 -12.86 -5.59 -21.14
CA TYR A 114 -12.92 -7.05 -21.08
C TYR A 114 -14.02 -7.53 -20.13
N CYS A 115 -14.09 -6.98 -18.92
CA CYS A 115 -15.13 -7.34 -17.94
C CYS A 115 -16.54 -7.08 -18.49
N HIS A 116 -16.76 -5.97 -19.18
CA HIS A 116 -18.04 -5.65 -19.80
C HIS A 116 -18.43 -6.67 -20.88
N ASN A 117 -17.50 -6.99 -21.79
CA ASN A 117 -17.77 -7.89 -22.91
C ASN A 117 -18.02 -9.33 -22.47
N GLU A 118 -17.33 -9.76 -21.42
CA GLU A 118 -17.30 -11.14 -20.95
C GLU A 118 -18.26 -11.41 -19.78
N GLY A 119 -19.00 -10.39 -19.33
CA GLY A 119 -19.94 -10.51 -18.20
C GLY A 119 -19.28 -10.73 -16.85
N VAL A 120 -18.03 -10.29 -16.68
CA VAL A 120 -17.31 -10.33 -15.40
C VAL A 120 -17.59 -9.05 -14.62
N GLU A 121 -18.04 -9.16 -13.38
CA GLU A 121 -18.23 -8.01 -12.50
C GLU A 121 -16.88 -7.54 -11.93
N TRP A 122 -16.56 -6.26 -12.05
CA TRP A 122 -15.39 -5.68 -11.39
C TRP A 122 -15.78 -4.70 -10.29
N VAL A 123 -15.81 -5.20 -9.06
CA VAL A 123 -16.14 -4.45 -7.85
C VAL A 123 -14.89 -3.74 -7.34
N ARG A 124 -14.90 -2.41 -7.47
CA ARG A 124 -13.78 -1.54 -7.09
C ARG A 124 -14.11 -0.75 -5.84
N PHE A 125 -13.21 -0.80 -4.86
CA PHE A 125 -13.34 -0.04 -3.62
C PHE A 125 -12.45 1.20 -3.64
N PRO A 126 -12.97 2.38 -3.28
CA PRO A 126 -12.14 3.57 -3.20
C PRO A 126 -11.11 3.41 -2.08
N LYS A 127 -9.89 3.89 -2.32
CA LYS A 127 -8.91 4.04 -1.24
C LYS A 127 -9.27 5.26 -0.42
N VAL A 128 -9.13 5.16 0.90
CA VAL A 128 -9.32 6.33 1.75
C VAL A 128 -8.20 7.33 1.48
N SER A 129 -8.53 8.37 0.73
CA SER A 129 -7.65 9.50 0.44
C SER A 129 -8.16 10.74 1.18
N GLY A 130 -7.54 11.88 0.91
CA GLY A 130 -7.97 13.18 1.44
C GLY A 130 -8.14 14.18 0.31
N ALA A 131 -8.46 13.69 -0.90
CA ALA A 131 -8.94 14.52 -1.99
C ALA A 131 -10.07 15.44 -1.51
N ASP A 132 -11.02 14.86 -0.78
CA ASP A 132 -12.21 15.56 -0.27
C ASP A 132 -11.89 16.60 0.81
N LEU A 133 -10.67 16.67 1.36
CA LEU A 133 -10.33 17.58 2.46
C LEU A 133 -10.45 19.06 2.10
N GLN A 134 -10.48 19.40 0.81
CA GLN A 134 -10.66 20.78 0.34
C GLN A 134 -12.12 21.22 0.25
N GLU A 135 -13.05 20.28 0.37
CA GLU A 135 -14.47 20.62 0.40
C GLU A 135 -14.86 21.16 1.78
N ALA A 136 -15.90 22.00 1.84
CA ALA A 136 -16.32 22.70 3.06
C ALA A 136 -16.51 21.75 4.27
N ASP A 137 -17.02 20.53 4.04
CA ASP A 137 -17.21 19.48 5.06
C ASP A 137 -16.23 18.30 4.93
N GLY A 138 -15.22 18.44 4.08
CA GLY A 138 -14.23 17.42 3.75
C GLY A 138 -13.53 16.83 4.96
N LYS A 139 -12.98 17.71 5.80
CA LYS A 139 -12.28 17.34 7.03
C LYS A 139 -13.17 16.55 8.00
N ARG A 140 -14.43 16.94 8.15
CA ARG A 140 -15.40 16.27 9.03
C ARG A 140 -15.73 14.88 8.51
N ARG A 141 -16.06 14.74 7.23
CA ARG A 141 -16.33 13.44 6.58
C ARG A 141 -15.12 12.51 6.64
N TRP A 142 -13.93 13.03 6.36
CA TRP A 142 -12.69 12.28 6.47
C TRP A 142 -12.47 11.74 7.89
N GLN A 143 -12.63 12.58 8.91
CA GLN A 143 -12.52 12.15 10.31
C GLN A 143 -13.57 11.10 10.69
N GLN A 144 -14.80 11.20 10.17
CA GLN A 144 -15.82 10.18 10.37
C GLN A 144 -15.38 8.83 9.79
N VAL A 145 -14.85 8.81 8.56
CA VAL A 145 -14.30 7.58 7.94
C VAL A 145 -13.15 7.01 8.78
N MET A 146 -12.24 7.86 9.24
CA MET A 146 -11.08 7.43 10.06
C MET A 146 -11.47 6.84 11.42
N ARG A 147 -12.59 7.30 11.99
CA ARG A 147 -13.10 6.83 13.29
C ARG A 147 -13.97 5.58 13.19
N LYS A 148 -14.39 5.16 11.99
CA LYS A 148 -15.17 3.93 11.83
C LYS A 148 -14.41 2.75 12.42
N PRO A 149 -15.02 1.92 13.27
CA PRO A 149 -14.39 0.73 13.82
C PRO A 149 -13.81 -0.14 12.69
N ILE A 150 -12.59 -0.62 12.88
CA ILE A 150 -11.97 -1.60 12.00
C ILE A 150 -12.47 -2.97 12.47
N PRO A 151 -13.33 -3.66 11.69
CA PRO A 151 -13.85 -4.94 12.12
C PRO A 151 -12.70 -5.97 12.19
N PRO A 152 -12.75 -6.92 13.15
CA PRO A 152 -11.88 -8.07 13.09
C PRO A 152 -12.17 -8.83 11.79
N LEU A 153 -11.10 -9.38 11.18
CA LEU A 153 -11.23 -10.24 10.02
C LEU A 153 -10.87 -11.66 10.44
N ASP A 154 -11.83 -12.56 10.33
CA ASP A 154 -11.63 -13.98 10.55
C ASP A 154 -11.31 -14.65 9.21
N LEU A 155 -10.01 -14.89 8.96
CA LEU A 155 -9.56 -15.50 7.72
C LEU A 155 -10.09 -16.93 7.54
N SER A 156 -10.42 -17.65 8.61
CA SER A 156 -10.90 -19.04 8.53
C SER A 156 -12.20 -19.20 7.73
N GLN A 157 -12.97 -18.11 7.57
CA GLN A 157 -14.22 -18.10 6.80
C GLN A 157 -13.99 -17.94 5.29
N LEU A 158 -12.75 -17.65 4.87
CA LEU A 158 -12.41 -17.42 3.48
C LEU A 158 -12.36 -18.74 2.70
N LYS A 159 -13.17 -18.88 1.65
CA LYS A 159 -13.20 -20.07 0.80
C LYS A 159 -12.22 -19.93 -0.35
N THR A 160 -10.92 -20.11 -0.08
CA THR A 160 -9.90 -19.92 -1.11
C THR A 160 -9.77 -21.12 -2.05
N VAL A 161 -9.57 -20.84 -3.34
CA VAL A 161 -9.21 -21.83 -4.35
C VAL A 161 -7.73 -21.68 -4.70
N SER A 162 -6.97 -22.77 -4.57
CA SER A 162 -5.60 -22.85 -5.05
C SER A 162 -5.59 -23.16 -6.55
N LEU A 163 -4.89 -22.35 -7.33
CA LEU A 163 -4.70 -22.59 -8.75
C LEU A 163 -3.77 -23.79 -9.00
N GLY A 164 -4.07 -24.59 -10.03
CA GLY A 164 -3.27 -25.76 -10.41
C GLY A 164 -1.94 -25.41 -11.10
N ALA A 165 -1.18 -26.43 -11.50
CA ALA A 165 0.20 -26.39 -12.03
C ALA A 165 0.45 -25.57 -13.34
N GLY A 166 -0.49 -24.74 -13.78
CA GLY A 166 -0.34 -23.81 -14.92
C GLY A 166 -0.37 -22.32 -14.54
N PHE A 167 -0.55 -22.01 -13.25
CA PHE A 167 -0.56 -20.64 -12.70
C PHE A 167 0.49 -20.45 -11.60
N THR A 168 1.37 -21.45 -11.41
CA THR A 168 2.44 -21.43 -10.42
C THR A 168 3.62 -20.65 -10.96
N GLU A 169 3.61 -19.34 -10.75
CA GLU A 169 4.86 -18.60 -10.62
C GLU A 169 5.11 -18.45 -9.12
N HIS A 170 6.28 -18.91 -8.67
CA HIS A 170 6.69 -18.71 -7.29
C HIS A 170 7.33 -17.33 -7.15
N LEU A 171 7.33 -16.75 -5.94
CA LEU A 171 8.11 -15.54 -5.63
C LEU A 171 9.56 -15.62 -6.14
N SER A 172 10.14 -16.83 -6.16
CA SER A 172 11.48 -17.09 -6.72
C SER A 172 11.58 -16.84 -8.23
N ALA A 173 10.54 -17.10 -9.02
CA ALA A 173 10.52 -16.78 -10.45
C ALA A 173 10.49 -15.26 -10.72
N VAL A 174 10.10 -14.47 -9.72
CA VAL A 174 10.20 -13.00 -9.74
C VAL A 174 11.64 -12.54 -9.44
N ASP A 175 12.43 -13.35 -8.71
CA ASP A 175 13.79 -13.02 -8.27
C ASP A 175 14.84 -13.12 -9.40
N ASP A 176 14.54 -13.81 -10.51
CA ASP A 176 15.49 -14.07 -11.61
C ASP A 176 15.85 -12.81 -12.43
N LEU A 177 15.04 -11.75 -12.39
CA LEU A 177 15.36 -10.51 -13.10
C LEU A 177 16.13 -9.51 -12.27
N HIS A 178 15.88 -9.46 -10.97
CA HIS A 178 16.49 -8.52 -10.04
C HIS A 178 16.66 -9.20 -8.69
N PRO A 179 17.82 -9.05 -8.01
CA PRO A 179 18.10 -9.73 -6.76
C PRO A 179 17.36 -9.06 -5.57
N PHE A 180 16.03 -8.96 -5.67
CA PHE A 180 15.14 -8.46 -4.62
C PHE A 180 15.18 -9.33 -3.37
N HIS A 181 15.62 -10.58 -3.50
CA HIS A 181 15.86 -11.49 -2.39
C HIS A 181 17.02 -11.06 -1.47
N ILE A 182 17.96 -10.23 -1.95
CA ILE A 182 19.07 -9.75 -1.13
C ILE A 182 18.57 -8.63 -0.21
N ARG A 183 18.47 -8.93 1.09
CA ARG A 183 18.14 -7.94 2.13
C ARG A 183 19.21 -6.86 2.22
N ASP A 184 18.76 -5.63 2.42
CA ASP A 184 19.63 -4.47 2.63
C ASP A 184 19.24 -3.75 3.92
N PHE A 185 20.11 -3.85 4.92
CA PHE A 185 19.85 -3.34 6.26
C PHE A 185 19.85 -1.81 6.35
N HIS A 186 20.25 -1.10 5.28
CA HIS A 186 20.16 0.35 5.21
C HIS A 186 18.74 0.84 4.92
N PHE A 187 17.85 -0.04 4.44
CA PHE A 187 16.47 0.31 4.10
C PHE A 187 15.47 -0.34 5.06
N GLN A 188 14.31 0.29 5.16
CA GLN A 188 13.19 -0.27 5.91
C GLN A 188 12.73 -1.57 5.26
N ARG A 189 12.55 -2.61 6.09
CA ARG A 189 12.01 -3.88 5.67
C ARG A 189 10.51 -3.74 5.36
N GLY A 190 10.06 -4.27 4.23
CA GLY A 190 8.64 -4.38 3.90
C GLY A 190 7.92 -5.38 4.80
N GLY A 191 6.60 -5.22 4.97
CA GLY A 191 5.81 -6.12 5.81
C GLY A 191 4.80 -5.43 6.71
N PHE A 192 3.73 -6.15 7.01
CA PHE A 192 2.64 -5.71 7.88
C PHE A 192 3.07 -5.57 9.34
N THR A 193 3.76 -6.59 9.88
CA THR A 193 4.25 -6.58 11.28
C THR A 193 5.25 -5.45 11.46
N GLN A 194 6.20 -5.34 10.54
CA GLN A 194 7.21 -4.29 10.59
C GLN A 194 6.56 -2.90 10.55
N ALA A 195 5.55 -2.70 9.71
CA ALA A 195 4.81 -1.44 9.66
C ALA A 195 4.19 -1.07 11.02
N ARG A 196 3.56 -2.03 11.71
CA ARG A 196 2.96 -1.83 13.04
C ARG A 196 3.99 -1.54 14.13
N GLU A 197 5.17 -2.15 14.07
CA GLU A 197 6.28 -1.82 14.96
C GLU A 197 6.76 -0.38 14.75
N TRP A 198 6.92 0.05 13.50
CA TRP A 198 7.29 1.44 13.17
C TRP A 198 6.24 2.44 13.64
N LEU A 199 4.95 2.11 13.49
CA LEU A 199 3.84 2.92 13.98
C LEU A 199 3.86 3.02 15.51
N THR A 200 4.04 1.90 16.21
CA THR A 200 4.10 1.86 17.68
C THR A 200 5.28 2.66 18.21
N SER A 201 6.47 2.44 17.64
CA SER A 201 7.69 3.19 17.95
C SER A 201 7.51 4.69 17.70
N PHE A 202 6.87 5.06 16.58
CA PHE A 202 6.57 6.47 16.30
C PHE A 202 5.70 7.09 17.38
N ILE A 203 4.56 6.46 17.64
CA ILE A 203 3.55 7.00 18.53
C ILE A 203 4.08 7.11 19.97
N LYS A 204 4.74 6.06 20.48
CA LYS A 204 5.13 5.98 21.89
C LYS A 204 6.48 6.59 22.22
N ILE A 205 7.36 6.80 21.23
CA ILE A 205 8.75 7.20 21.47
C ILE A 205 9.15 8.37 20.56
N ARG A 206 9.02 8.21 19.24
CA ARG A 206 9.69 9.11 18.28
C ARG A 206 8.92 10.39 17.98
N SER A 207 7.62 10.43 18.26
CA SER A 207 6.79 11.61 17.98
C SER A 207 7.09 12.83 18.87
N VAL A 208 7.86 12.67 19.95
CA VAL A 208 8.23 13.72 20.94
C VAL A 208 8.71 15.06 20.36
N GLN A 209 9.31 15.06 19.17
CA GLN A 209 9.79 16.26 18.49
C GLN A 209 9.36 16.30 17.03
N TYR A 210 8.23 15.67 16.70
CA TYR A 210 7.71 15.61 15.33
C TYR A 210 7.56 17.02 14.73
N SER A 211 6.96 17.94 15.49
CA SER A 211 6.79 19.35 15.09
C SER A 211 8.10 20.05 14.71
N ARG A 212 9.20 19.75 15.41
CA ARG A 212 10.53 20.33 15.14
C ARG A 212 11.27 19.63 14.01
N ALA A 213 10.85 18.41 13.67
CA ALA A 213 11.53 17.54 12.72
C ALA A 213 11.07 17.73 11.28
N GLU A 214 9.96 18.44 11.04
CA GLU A 214 9.43 18.67 9.69
C GLU A 214 10.41 19.42 8.79
N ASP A 215 11.06 20.45 9.35
CA ASP A 215 11.99 21.32 8.63
C ASP A 215 13.46 21.04 8.96
N ASN A 216 13.75 19.95 9.69
CA ASN A 216 15.11 19.60 10.10
C ASN A 216 15.49 18.17 9.68
N PRO A 217 16.35 18.01 8.64
CA PRO A 217 16.76 16.69 8.15
C PRO A 217 17.40 15.79 9.21
N TYR A 218 18.17 16.38 10.15
CA TYR A 218 18.84 15.63 11.21
C TYR A 218 17.82 15.08 12.22
N LEU A 219 16.88 15.92 12.67
CA LEU A 219 15.81 15.48 13.58
C LEU A 219 14.81 14.54 12.89
N SER A 220 14.52 14.77 11.61
CA SER A 220 13.63 13.92 10.81
C SER A 220 14.11 12.46 10.73
N ARG A 221 15.42 12.21 10.86
CA ARG A 221 15.97 10.85 10.96
C ARG A 221 15.38 10.08 12.15
N TYR A 222 15.18 10.76 13.26
CA TYR A 222 14.78 10.15 14.52
C TYR A 222 13.30 10.35 14.82
N ASN A 223 12.70 11.47 14.41
CA ASN A 223 11.39 11.92 14.86
C ASN A 223 10.28 11.92 13.79
N ALA A 224 10.59 11.66 12.51
CA ALA A 224 9.54 11.47 11.50
C ALA A 224 8.86 10.11 11.64
N SER A 225 7.62 9.97 11.17
CA SER A 225 6.87 8.71 11.30
C SER A 225 7.57 7.53 10.61
N ARG A 226 8.19 7.79 9.45
CA ARG A 226 8.78 6.78 8.57
C ARG A 226 7.76 5.71 8.16
N LEU A 227 6.51 6.13 7.98
CA LEU A 227 5.37 5.27 7.59
C LEU A 227 5.01 5.33 6.10
N SER A 228 5.66 6.22 5.33
CA SER A 228 5.36 6.52 3.94
C SER A 228 5.37 5.27 3.05
N ALA A 229 6.41 4.45 3.10
CA ALA A 229 6.53 3.23 2.29
C ALA A 229 5.41 2.22 2.63
N TYR A 230 5.16 2.00 3.92
CA TYR A 230 4.09 1.10 4.38
C TYR A 230 2.69 1.56 3.96
N LEU A 231 2.42 2.86 4.01
CA LEU A 231 1.14 3.42 3.54
C LEU A 231 0.99 3.33 2.02
N SER A 232 2.11 3.43 1.30
CA SER A 232 2.13 3.47 -0.17
C SER A 232 1.90 2.11 -0.82
N TRP A 233 2.43 1.06 -0.19
CA TRP A 233 2.20 -0.33 -0.57
C TRP A 233 1.11 -1.01 0.28
N GLY A 234 0.48 -0.24 1.16
CA GLY A 234 -0.70 -0.65 1.91
C GLY A 234 -0.46 -1.75 2.94
N ASN A 235 0.75 -1.84 3.51
CA ASN A 235 1.04 -2.65 4.70
C ASN A 235 0.35 -2.08 5.96
N LEU A 236 -0.07 -0.81 5.92
CA LEU A 236 -0.92 -0.18 6.93
C LEU A 236 -2.04 0.59 6.25
N SER A 237 -3.21 0.58 6.87
CA SER A 237 -4.28 1.49 6.49
C SER A 237 -4.10 2.86 7.17
N VAL A 238 -4.62 3.91 6.52
CA VAL A 238 -4.67 5.26 7.11
C VAL A 238 -5.54 5.28 8.37
N ARG A 239 -6.59 4.45 8.42
CA ARG A 239 -7.46 4.33 9.59
C ARG A 239 -6.73 3.72 10.77
N GLU A 240 -5.91 2.68 10.54
CA GLU A 240 -5.07 2.08 11.60
C GLU A 240 -4.14 3.13 12.21
N VAL A 241 -3.46 3.92 11.38
CA VAL A 241 -2.57 5.00 11.84
C VAL A 241 -3.33 6.06 12.64
N TYR A 242 -4.48 6.52 12.13
CA TYR A 242 -5.30 7.53 12.79
C TYR A 242 -5.83 7.05 14.14
N GLN A 243 -6.36 5.83 14.20
CA GLN A 243 -6.93 5.24 15.42
C GLN A 243 -5.86 4.96 16.46
N ALA A 244 -4.70 4.43 16.07
CA ALA A 244 -3.57 4.22 16.97
C ALA A 244 -3.06 5.54 17.56
N SER A 245 -2.91 6.57 16.72
CA SER A 245 -2.50 7.91 17.18
C SER A 245 -3.55 8.52 18.11
N SER A 246 -4.85 8.39 17.80
CA SER A 246 -5.94 8.88 18.64
C SER A 246 -5.98 8.20 20.01
N LYS A 247 -5.75 6.88 20.05
CA LYS A 247 -5.65 6.11 21.29
C LYS A 247 -4.50 6.61 22.16
N ALA A 248 -3.32 6.79 21.58
CA ALA A 248 -2.15 7.24 22.32
C ALA A 248 -2.26 8.68 22.83
N ILE A 249 -2.91 9.59 22.09
CA ILE A 249 -3.25 10.93 22.59
C ILE A 249 -4.10 10.84 23.85
N LYS A 250 -5.10 9.94 23.89
CA LYS A 250 -5.93 9.73 25.09
C LYS A 250 -5.15 9.13 26.26
N GLU A 251 -4.13 8.32 25.98
CA GLU A 251 -3.21 7.75 26.96
C GLU A 251 -2.11 8.75 27.41
N GLY A 252 -2.09 9.97 26.88
CA GLY A 252 -1.17 11.04 27.28
C GLY A 252 0.16 11.09 26.52
N PHE A 253 0.37 10.23 25.51
CA PHE A 253 1.60 10.25 24.71
C PHE A 253 1.63 11.47 23.80
N TYR A 254 2.70 12.29 23.91
CA TYR A 254 3.10 13.38 22.99
C TYR A 254 1.93 14.08 22.28
N SER A 255 0.92 14.48 23.07
CA SER A 255 -0.40 14.85 22.54
C SER A 255 -0.37 15.99 21.53
N HIS A 256 0.52 16.97 21.74
CA HIS A 256 0.71 18.08 20.82
C HIS A 256 1.21 17.61 19.45
N ASP A 257 2.34 16.88 19.44
CA ASP A 257 2.98 16.37 18.24
C ASP A 257 2.12 15.35 17.48
N LEU A 258 1.40 14.48 18.18
CA LEU A 258 0.50 13.52 17.54
C LEU A 258 -0.72 14.20 16.90
N LYS A 259 -1.25 15.27 17.50
CA LYS A 259 -2.32 16.08 16.87
C LYS A 259 -1.83 16.75 15.60
N LEU A 260 -0.61 17.30 15.61
CA LEU A 260 0.03 17.85 14.40
C LEU A 260 0.25 16.77 13.35
N PHE A 261 0.76 15.60 13.74
CA PHE A 261 0.90 14.45 12.86
C PHE A 261 -0.44 14.03 12.24
N GLN A 262 -1.54 14.01 12.97
CA GLN A 262 -2.86 13.68 12.42
C GLN A 262 -3.34 14.72 11.40
N GLN A 263 -3.09 16.00 11.66
CA GLN A 263 -3.40 17.07 10.71
C GLN A 263 -2.58 16.90 9.43
N ASN A 264 -1.27 16.75 9.57
CA ASN A 264 -0.35 16.62 8.45
C ASN A 264 -0.48 15.28 7.73
N SER A 265 -0.89 14.21 8.40
CA SER A 265 -1.23 12.94 7.80
C SER A 265 -2.52 13.03 6.99
N GLY A 266 -3.55 13.72 7.49
CA GLY A 266 -4.75 14.03 6.71
C GLY A 266 -4.39 14.74 5.40
N TYR A 267 -3.61 15.81 5.47
CA TYR A 267 -3.20 16.57 4.29
C TYR A 267 -2.16 15.83 3.41
N THR A 268 -1.18 15.12 3.97
CA THR A 268 -0.07 14.52 3.21
C THR A 268 -0.41 13.14 2.67
N ILE A 269 -1.07 12.29 3.46
CA ILE A 269 -1.56 10.98 3.00
C ILE A 269 -2.74 11.20 2.06
N GLY A 270 -3.56 12.20 2.36
CA GLY A 270 -4.74 12.49 1.57
C GLY A 270 -4.48 13.02 0.17
N TYR A 271 -3.50 13.90 0.02
CA TYR A 271 -3.08 14.43 -1.28
C TYR A 271 -2.23 13.45 -2.08
N ARG A 272 -1.30 12.77 -1.40
CA ARG A 272 -0.34 11.91 -2.12
C ARG A 272 -0.99 10.65 -2.68
N LEU A 273 -2.03 10.12 -2.02
CA LEU A 273 -2.82 8.99 -2.50
C LEU A 273 -3.87 9.36 -3.56
N ALA A 274 -4.25 10.64 -3.69
CA ALA A 274 -5.31 11.09 -4.59
C ALA A 274 -4.83 11.58 -5.96
N GLY A 275 -3.59 12.05 -6.11
CA GLY A 275 -3.19 12.77 -7.33
C GLY A 275 -1.71 12.78 -7.72
N THR A 276 -0.86 11.97 -7.09
CA THR A 276 0.57 11.90 -7.47
C THR A 276 0.98 10.48 -7.79
N ASN A 277 1.80 10.30 -8.85
CA ASN A 277 2.53 9.05 -9.12
C ASN A 277 3.04 8.51 -7.78
N LEU A 278 2.44 7.46 -7.23
CA LEU A 278 2.90 6.94 -5.94
C LEU A 278 4.27 6.26 -6.04
N LEU A 279 4.74 5.99 -7.26
CA LEU A 279 6.14 5.64 -7.55
C LEU A 279 7.09 6.85 -7.36
N LEU A 280 6.60 8.08 -7.30
CA LEU A 280 7.36 9.31 -7.04
C LEU A 280 7.54 9.62 -5.54
N LEU A 281 7.18 8.73 -4.61
CA LEU A 281 7.78 8.87 -3.28
C LEU A 281 9.26 8.52 -3.44
N PRO A 282 10.16 9.52 -3.47
CA PRO A 282 11.55 9.20 -3.73
C PRO A 282 12.01 8.39 -2.52
N PHE A 283 12.45 7.15 -2.67
CA PHE A 283 13.59 6.78 -1.84
C PHE A 283 14.77 7.49 -2.51
N ARG A 284 15.20 8.64 -1.99
CA ARG A 284 16.55 9.13 -2.26
C ARG A 284 17.53 8.47 -1.28
N SER A 285 18.71 8.17 -1.77
CA SER A 285 19.88 7.80 -0.99
C SER A 285 21.07 8.38 -1.75
N ASP A 286 22.02 8.93 -0.99
CA ASP A 286 23.42 9.22 -1.32
C ASP A 286 23.81 10.72 -1.36
N GLY A 287 24.56 11.17 -0.36
CA GLY A 287 25.95 10.73 -0.23
C GLY A 287 26.95 11.28 -1.25
N ARG A 288 26.76 12.47 -1.83
CA ARG A 288 27.87 13.23 -2.45
C ARG A 288 27.77 14.73 -2.14
N MET A 289 28.74 15.23 -1.37
CA MET A 289 29.07 16.65 -1.35
C MET A 289 29.54 17.03 -2.76
N THR A 290 28.78 17.89 -3.45
CA THR A 290 29.30 18.67 -4.58
C THR A 290 29.43 20.10 -4.12
N THR A 291 30.66 20.60 -4.19
CA THR A 291 31.07 21.95 -3.87
C THR A 291 30.54 22.92 -4.93
N GLY A 292 30.01 24.06 -4.49
CA GLY A 292 29.89 25.27 -5.30
C GLY A 292 28.48 25.69 -5.72
N SER A 293 27.88 26.61 -4.97
CA SER A 293 27.39 27.92 -5.51
C SER A 293 26.72 28.76 -4.41
N LYS A 294 26.96 30.08 -4.50
CA LYS A 294 26.71 31.16 -3.53
C LYS A 294 25.23 31.64 -3.51
N PRO A 295 24.84 32.52 -2.56
CA PRO A 295 23.55 32.49 -1.88
C PRO A 295 22.50 33.46 -2.46
N GLY A 296 21.23 33.09 -2.34
CA GLY A 296 20.10 34.01 -2.52
C GLY A 296 18.87 33.31 -3.08
N LYS A 297 17.78 33.31 -2.29
CA LYS A 297 16.46 32.66 -2.52
C LYS A 297 16.38 31.20 -2.06
N GLN A 298 16.14 31.03 -0.76
CA GLN A 298 15.70 29.77 -0.17
C GLN A 298 14.28 29.43 -0.67
N GLY A 299 14.20 28.59 -1.70
CA GLY A 299 13.02 27.77 -1.96
C GLY A 299 12.99 26.58 -0.98
N ARG A 300 11.80 26.23 -0.48
CA ARG A 300 11.55 25.11 0.44
C ARG A 300 12.33 23.85 0.02
N GLN A 301 13.39 23.52 0.77
CA GLN A 301 14.09 22.24 0.62
C GLN A 301 13.32 21.19 1.39
N VAL A 302 12.49 20.43 0.67
CA VAL A 302 11.87 19.21 1.17
C VAL A 302 12.98 18.20 1.50
N CYS A 303 12.95 17.65 2.73
CA CYS A 303 13.87 16.62 3.20
C CYS A 303 14.06 15.52 2.15
N ARG A 304 15.31 15.40 1.69
CA ARG A 304 15.78 14.35 0.79
C ARG A 304 16.17 13.15 1.66
N TRP A 305 15.66 11.99 1.25
CA TRP A 305 15.73 10.70 1.94
C TRP A 305 17.16 10.17 2.06
#